data_AF-A0A9P0Q799-F1
#
_entry.id   AF-A0A9P0Q799-F1
#
_cell.length_a   1.000
_cell.length_b   1.000
_cell.length_c   1.000
_cell.angle_alpha   90.00
_cell.angle_beta   90.00
_cell.angle_gamma   90.00
#
_symmetry.space_group_name_H-M   'P 1'
#
loop_
_entity.id
_entity.type
_entity.pdbx_description
1 polymer ?
#
loop_
_entity_poly.entity_id
_entity_poly.type
_entity_poly.pdbx_seq_one_letter_code
_entity_poly.pdbx_strand_id
1 'polypeptide(L)'
;MVIESEPPCTTKKSVNTAAVWGSISTGIGHSQHEELMGVLNVPAMTFRTFRKKTSTVKKVWEEILNDDMKAAGIEEKRVAIEKGNLMPDDTPYITVIVDGGWSKRTYGHGYDASSGVAVIIGAETKKPLFLGACFTTKRIFHQNHMNVLRTLVDHRQLWSKTS
;
A
#
# COMPACT_ATOMS: atom_id res chain seq x y z
N MET A 1 17.62 -29.38 1.66
CA MET A 1 16.64 -28.28 1.49
C MET A 1 15.36 -28.72 2.19
N VAL A 2 15.22 -28.35 3.46
CA VAL A 2 13.99 -28.64 4.22
C VAL A 2 12.98 -27.59 3.79
N ILE A 3 11.96 -28.02 3.06
CA ILE A 3 10.80 -27.17 2.78
C ILE A 3 10.00 -27.21 4.08
N GLU A 4 10.12 -26.17 4.91
CA GLU A 4 9.24 -26.01 6.06
C GLU A 4 7.80 -26.01 5.54
N SER A 5 6.97 -26.92 6.05
CA SER A 5 5.56 -26.97 5.72
C SER A 5 4.90 -25.69 6.22
N GLU A 6 4.14 -25.02 5.37
CA GLU A 6 3.39 -23.82 5.77
C GLU A 6 2.52 -24.13 7.01
N PRO A 7 2.42 -23.18 7.96
CA PRO A 7 1.57 -23.35 9.12
C PRO A 7 0.13 -23.61 8.67
N PRO A 8 -0.62 -24.50 9.35
CA PRO A 8 -1.95 -24.91 8.90
C PRO A 8 -2.87 -23.68 8.80
N CYS A 9 -3.34 -23.40 7.58
CA CYS A 9 -4.23 -22.28 7.31
C CYS A 9 -5.58 -22.51 8.02
N THR A 10 -5.74 -21.89 9.19
CA THR A 10 -6.99 -21.84 9.94
C THR A 10 -7.94 -20.89 9.21
N THR A 11 -8.98 -21.48 8.59
CA THR A 11 -10.03 -20.88 7.74
C THR A 11 -9.72 -20.95 6.24
N LYS A 12 -10.24 -22.01 5.58
CA LYS A 12 -10.22 -22.13 4.11
C LYS A 12 -10.99 -20.95 3.51
N LYS A 13 -10.28 -19.99 2.92
CA LYS A 13 -10.89 -18.93 2.10
C LYS A 13 -11.65 -19.60 0.95
N SER A 14 -12.78 -19.01 0.52
CA SER A 14 -13.50 -19.53 -0.66
C SER A 14 -12.55 -19.59 -1.86
N VAL A 15 -12.57 -20.68 -2.64
CA VAL A 15 -11.68 -20.92 -3.79
C VAL A 15 -11.56 -19.70 -4.69
N ASN A 16 -12.66 -19.01 -4.97
CA ASN A 16 -12.68 -17.79 -5.79
C ASN A 16 -11.89 -16.63 -5.18
N THR A 17 -11.91 -16.46 -3.85
CA THR A 17 -11.11 -15.43 -3.18
C THR A 17 -9.63 -15.79 -3.23
N ALA A 18 -9.27 -17.06 -3.05
CA ALA A 18 -7.88 -17.52 -3.13
C ALA A 18 -7.31 -17.35 -4.55
N ALA A 19 -8.11 -17.71 -5.56
CA ALA A 19 -7.78 -17.53 -6.96
C ALA A 19 -7.52 -16.05 -7.32
N VAL A 20 -8.37 -15.14 -6.84
CA VAL A 20 -8.18 -13.69 -7.03
C VAL A 20 -6.99 -13.17 -6.25
N TRP A 21 -6.77 -13.64 -5.01
CA TRP A 21 -5.61 -13.26 -4.22
C TRP A 21 -4.30 -13.62 -4.94
N GLY A 22 -4.17 -14.87 -5.39
CA GLY A 22 -3.01 -15.31 -6.16
C GLY A 22 -2.84 -14.55 -7.47
N SER A 23 -3.94 -14.22 -8.15
CA SER A 23 -3.93 -13.42 -9.37
C SER A 23 -3.35 -12.02 -9.12
N ILE A 24 -3.80 -11.33 -8.07
CA ILE A 24 -3.29 -9.99 -7.73
C ILE A 24 -1.84 -10.05 -7.27
N SER A 25 -1.46 -11.05 -6.46
CA SER A 25 -0.07 -11.23 -6.02
C SER A 25 0.90 -11.48 -7.18
N THR A 26 0.44 -12.14 -8.24
CA THR A 26 1.22 -12.39 -9.46
C THR A 26 1.20 -11.20 -10.44
N GLY A 27 0.37 -10.18 -10.17
CA GLY A 27 0.18 -9.02 -11.04
C GLY A 27 -0.64 -9.30 -12.29
N ILE A 28 -1.46 -10.36 -12.31
CA ILE A 28 -2.27 -10.73 -13.47
C ILE A 28 -3.69 -10.15 -13.40
N GLY A 29 -4.22 -9.77 -14.57
CA GLY A 29 -5.60 -9.30 -14.73
C GLY A 29 -6.62 -10.43 -14.90
N HIS A 30 -7.90 -10.07 -15.05
CA HIS A 30 -8.97 -11.05 -15.28
C HIS A 30 -8.78 -11.86 -16.56
N SER A 31 -8.33 -11.25 -17.66
CA SER A 31 -8.09 -11.97 -18.93
C SER A 31 -7.00 -13.04 -18.82
N GLN A 32 -5.91 -12.73 -18.12
CA GLN A 32 -4.83 -13.69 -17.87
C GLN A 32 -5.24 -14.79 -16.89
N HIS A 33 -6.09 -14.44 -15.92
CA HIS A 33 -6.70 -15.43 -15.02
C HIS A 33 -7.62 -16.39 -15.78
N GLU A 34 -8.41 -15.89 -16.73
CA GLU A 34 -9.27 -16.69 -17.59
C GLU A 34 -8.47 -17.63 -18.50
N GLU A 35 -7.38 -17.14 -19.09
CA GLU A 35 -6.44 -17.95 -19.87
C GLU A 35 -5.83 -19.08 -19.02
N LEU A 36 -5.34 -18.77 -17.82
CA LEU A 36 -4.79 -19.75 -16.89
C LEU A 36 -5.82 -20.84 -16.54
N MET A 37 -7.06 -20.44 -16.23
CA MET A 37 -8.12 -21.39 -15.90
C MET A 37 -8.55 -22.23 -17.11
N GLY A 38 -8.49 -21.65 -18.32
CA GLY A 38 -8.70 -22.37 -19.58
C GLY A 38 -7.66 -23.47 -19.79
N VAL A 39 -6.38 -23.19 -19.56
CA VAL A 39 -5.30 -24.20 -19.65
C VAL A 39 -5.49 -25.33 -18.64
N LEU A 40 -5.98 -24.99 -17.44
CA LEU A 40 -6.26 -25.96 -16.37
C LEU A 40 -7.59 -26.70 -16.56
N ASN A 41 -8.37 -26.37 -17.59
CA ASN A 41 -9.73 -26.89 -17.82
C ASN A 41 -10.67 -26.70 -16.62
N VAL A 42 -10.54 -25.56 -15.93
CA VAL A 42 -11.38 -25.15 -14.79
C VAL A 42 -12.28 -23.99 -15.23
N PRO A 43 -13.59 -23.99 -14.92
CA PRO A 43 -14.46 -22.86 -15.23
C PRO A 43 -13.94 -21.55 -14.61
N ALA A 44 -13.60 -20.58 -15.45
CA ALA A 44 -13.15 -19.27 -15.02
C ALA A 44 -14.31 -18.47 -14.40
N MET A 45 -13.98 -17.61 -13.43
CA MET A 45 -14.98 -16.70 -12.87
C MET A 45 -15.29 -15.55 -13.82
N THR A 46 -16.55 -15.09 -13.80
CA THR A 46 -16.96 -13.92 -14.58
C THR A 46 -16.26 -12.65 -14.10
N PHE A 47 -16.04 -11.69 -15.01
CA PHE A 47 -15.39 -10.41 -14.69
C PHE A 47 -16.05 -9.68 -13.52
N ARG A 48 -17.39 -9.70 -13.44
CA ARG A 48 -18.15 -9.08 -12.35
C ARG A 48 -17.78 -9.69 -10.99
N THR A 49 -17.68 -11.01 -10.93
CA THR A 49 -17.31 -11.73 -9.71
C THR A 49 -15.85 -11.49 -9.34
N PHE A 50 -14.95 -11.55 -10.33
CA PHE A 50 -13.53 -11.24 -10.16
C PHE A 50 -13.35 -9.85 -9.53
N ARG A 51 -13.93 -8.81 -10.15
CA ARG A 51 -13.85 -7.43 -9.65
C ARG A 51 -14.39 -7.30 -8.23
N LYS A 52 -15.54 -7.91 -7.91
CA LYS A 52 -16.12 -7.87 -6.56
C LYS A 52 -15.16 -8.48 -5.53
N LYS A 53 -14.55 -9.62 -5.86
CA LYS A 53 -13.59 -10.30 -4.99
C LYS A 53 -12.28 -9.53 -4.87
N THR A 54 -11.79 -8.93 -5.95
CA THR A 54 -10.63 -8.03 -5.93
C THR A 54 -10.86 -6.86 -4.98
N SER A 55 -12.04 -6.24 -5.01
CA SER A 55 -12.37 -5.16 -4.07
C SER A 55 -12.39 -5.61 -2.61
N THR A 56 -12.83 -6.84 -2.32
CA THR A 56 -12.77 -7.39 -0.95
C THR A 56 -11.33 -7.61 -0.51
N VAL A 57 -10.50 -8.23 -1.35
CA VAL A 57 -9.08 -8.47 -1.05
C VAL A 57 -8.34 -7.15 -0.85
N LYS A 58 -8.60 -6.17 -1.72
CA LYS A 58 -8.02 -4.83 -1.63
C LYS A 58 -8.30 -4.16 -0.28
N LYS A 59 -9.52 -4.22 0.23
CA LYS A 59 -9.86 -3.63 1.54
C LYS A 59 -9.04 -4.23 2.67
N VAL A 60 -8.91 -5.56 2.69
CA VAL A 60 -8.11 -6.26 3.70
C VAL A 60 -6.64 -5.82 3.64
N TRP A 61 -6.08 -5.68 2.43
CA TRP A 61 -4.71 -5.18 2.27
C TRP A 61 -4.55 -3.73 2.69
N GLU A 62 -5.51 -2.86 2.37
CA GLU A 62 -5.49 -1.46 2.79
C GLU A 62 -5.57 -1.32 4.32
N GLU A 63 -6.38 -2.14 4.99
CA GLU A 63 -6.47 -2.17 6.45
C GLU A 63 -5.14 -2.58 7.09
N ILE A 64 -4.58 -3.72 6.68
CA ILE A 64 -3.30 -4.23 7.20
C ILE A 64 -2.17 -3.23 6.95
N LEU A 65 -2.07 -2.71 5.72
CA LEU A 65 -1.03 -1.74 5.37
C LEU A 65 -1.14 -0.46 6.21
N ASN A 66 -2.35 0.03 6.46
CA ASN A 66 -2.55 1.21 7.30
C ASN A 66 -2.12 0.96 8.74
N ASP A 67 -2.39 -0.21 9.30
CA ASP A 67 -2.00 -0.54 10.66
C ASP A 67 -0.48 -0.71 10.80
N ASP A 68 0.17 -1.36 9.81
CA ASP A 68 1.62 -1.47 9.75
C ASP A 68 2.31 -0.10 9.62
N MET A 69 1.79 0.79 8.77
CA MET A 69 2.32 2.15 8.61
C MET A 69 2.15 2.99 9.88
N LYS A 70 1.03 2.85 10.61
CA LYS A 70 0.85 3.51 11.92
C LYS A 70 1.86 2.99 12.94
N ALA A 71 2.05 1.68 13.02
CA ALA A 71 3.01 1.07 13.95
C ALA A 71 4.44 1.52 13.63
N ALA A 72 4.81 1.59 12.35
CA ALA A 72 6.08 2.14 11.90
C ALA A 72 6.24 3.62 12.30
N GLY A 73 5.20 4.44 12.15
CA GLY A 73 5.23 5.86 12.54
C GLY A 73 5.38 6.08 14.04
N ILE A 74 4.75 5.25 14.87
CA ILE A 74 4.91 5.29 16.34
C ILE A 74 6.35 4.96 16.73
N GLU A 75 6.93 3.95 16.11
CA GLU A 75 8.32 3.56 16.37
C GLU A 75 9.31 4.64 15.92
N GLU A 76 9.11 5.24 14.75
CA GLU A 76 9.96 6.35 14.27
C GLU A 76 9.91 7.55 15.21
N LYS A 77 8.72 7.85 15.72
CA LYS A 77 8.52 8.91 16.71
C LYS A 77 9.27 8.61 18.01
N ARG A 78 9.21 7.36 18.51
CA ARG A 78 9.94 6.94 19.72
C ARG A 78 11.45 7.16 19.54
N VAL A 79 12.00 6.72 18.41
CA VAL A 79 13.42 6.90 18.08
C VAL A 79 13.80 8.39 17.98
N ALA A 80 12.95 9.23 17.41
CA ALA A 80 13.21 10.68 17.33
C ALA A 80 13.31 11.33 18.71
N ILE A 81 12.42 10.96 19.65
CA ILE A 81 12.45 11.46 21.03
C ILE A 81 13.73 11.01 21.75
N GLU A 82 14.10 9.73 21.59
CA GLU A 82 15.33 9.18 22.21
C GLU A 82 16.61 9.85 21.72
N LYS A 83 16.63 10.28 20.46
CA LYS A 83 17.76 11.04 19.89
C LYS A 83 17.75 12.52 20.26
N GLY A 84 16.70 13.03 20.90
CA GLY A 84 16.54 14.45 21.20
C GLY A 84 16.23 15.30 19.95
N ASN A 85 15.69 14.70 18.89
CA ASN A 85 15.28 15.40 17.67
C ASN A 85 13.94 16.12 17.90
N LEU A 86 13.99 17.18 18.70
CA LEU A 86 12.84 17.99 19.07
C LEU A 86 12.96 19.39 18.45
N MET A 87 11.83 19.90 17.98
CA MET A 87 11.65 21.30 17.62
C MET A 87 11.57 22.17 18.89
N PRO A 88 11.68 23.51 18.79
CA PRO A 88 11.52 24.41 19.94
C PRO A 88 10.15 24.35 20.65
N ASP A 89 9.15 23.73 20.03
CA ASP A 89 7.81 23.50 20.58
C ASP A 89 7.63 22.05 21.12
N ASP A 90 8.73 21.35 21.40
CA ASP A 90 8.78 19.94 21.83
C ASP A 90 8.14 18.94 20.84
N THR A 91 7.91 19.34 19.58
CA THR A 91 7.43 18.42 18.54
C THR A 91 8.60 17.59 17.98
N PRO A 92 8.54 16.25 18.03
CA PRO A 92 9.58 15.42 17.43
C PRO A 92 9.52 15.47 15.90
N TYR A 93 10.68 15.59 15.27
CA TYR A 93 10.82 15.54 13.81
C TYR A 93 11.62 14.31 13.38
N ILE A 94 11.28 13.79 12.21
CA ILE A 94 11.91 12.59 11.63
C ILE A 94 12.49 12.93 10.26
N THR A 95 13.63 12.31 9.93
CA THR A 95 14.15 12.30 8.57
C THR A 95 13.48 11.17 7.79
N VAL A 96 13.05 11.46 6.57
CA VAL A 96 12.41 10.48 5.68
C VAL A 96 13.10 10.42 4.33
N ILE A 97 13.09 9.24 3.72
CA ILE A 97 13.50 9.01 2.35
C ILE A 97 12.24 8.87 1.52
N VAL A 98 12.13 9.64 0.44
CA VAL A 98 11.00 9.61 -0.48
C VAL A 98 11.48 8.97 -1.78
N ASP A 99 10.76 7.95 -2.24
CA ASP A 99 10.98 7.33 -3.53
C ASP A 99 9.65 7.26 -4.30
N GLY A 100 9.73 7.18 -5.62
CA GLY A 100 8.56 7.09 -6.46
C GLY A 100 8.89 6.81 -7.90
N GLY A 101 8.05 6.01 -8.53
CA GLY A 101 8.22 5.56 -9.91
C GLY A 101 6.95 5.76 -10.72
N TRP A 102 7.14 6.24 -11.95
CA TRP A 102 6.12 6.17 -13.00
C TRP A 102 6.51 5.08 -13.99
N SER A 103 5.53 4.23 -14.35
CA SER A 103 5.77 3.27 -15.42
C SER A 103 5.96 4.02 -16.74
N LYS A 104 7.05 3.75 -17.45
CA LYS A 104 7.25 4.25 -18.82
C LYS A 104 6.74 3.18 -19.79
N ARG A 105 5.92 3.57 -20.77
CA ARG A 105 5.50 2.68 -21.85
C ARG A 105 6.06 3.23 -23.16
N THR A 106 6.97 2.52 -23.78
CA THR A 106 7.62 2.91 -25.04
C THR A 106 7.03 2.09 -26.19
N TYR A 107 6.06 2.65 -26.91
CA TYR A 107 5.62 2.13 -28.20
C TYR A 107 6.03 3.11 -29.30
N GLY A 108 7.32 3.17 -29.61
CA GLY A 108 7.88 4.10 -30.60
C GLY A 108 7.94 5.57 -30.16
N HIS A 109 7.13 5.97 -29.17
CA HIS A 109 7.15 7.28 -28.54
C HIS A 109 7.21 7.11 -27.01
N GLY A 110 8.00 7.95 -26.33
CA GLY A 110 8.19 7.89 -24.88
C GLY A 110 7.03 8.51 -24.12
N TYR A 111 6.04 7.68 -23.73
CA TYR A 111 4.92 8.13 -22.89
C TYR A 111 5.11 7.68 -21.44
N ASP A 112 4.81 8.60 -20.52
CA ASP A 112 4.57 8.28 -19.12
C ASP A 112 3.22 7.59 -18.97
N ALA A 113 3.18 6.49 -18.22
CA ALA A 113 1.92 5.88 -17.83
C ALA A 113 1.12 6.86 -16.99
N SER A 114 -0.20 6.76 -17.08
CA SER A 114 -1.10 7.52 -16.22
C SER A 114 -1.07 7.03 -14.76
N SER A 115 -0.30 5.96 -14.48
CA SER A 115 -0.12 5.39 -13.16
C SER A 115 1.30 5.53 -12.64
N GLY A 116 1.40 5.86 -11.35
CA GLY A 116 2.65 5.97 -10.63
C GLY A 116 2.47 5.66 -9.15
N VAL A 117 3.56 5.32 -8.49
CA VAL A 117 3.61 5.03 -7.06
C VAL A 117 4.61 5.94 -6.38
N ALA A 118 4.30 6.39 -5.17
CA ALA A 118 5.19 7.11 -4.28
C ALA A 118 5.19 6.44 -2.90
N VAL A 119 6.35 6.38 -2.27
CA VAL A 119 6.57 5.80 -0.94
C VAL A 119 7.36 6.78 -0.08
N ILE A 120 7.02 6.85 1.20
CA ILE A 120 7.79 7.56 2.23
C ILE A 120 8.32 6.50 3.20
N ILE A 121 9.62 6.53 3.45
CA ILE A 121 10.33 5.54 4.26
C ILE A 121 11.02 6.28 5.41
N GLY A 122 10.88 5.77 6.64
CA GLY A 122 11.60 6.30 7.80
C GLY A 122 13.10 6.09 7.64
N ALA A 123 13.91 7.15 7.84
CA ALA A 123 15.35 7.04 7.67
C ALA A 123 16.02 6.18 8.74
N GLU A 124 15.39 5.98 9.91
CA GLU A 124 15.97 5.27 11.04
C GLU A 124 15.55 3.79 11.04
N THR A 125 14.24 3.51 11.05
CA THR A 125 13.76 2.12 11.05
C THR A 125 13.74 1.48 9.67
N LYS A 126 13.89 2.27 8.61
CA LYS A 126 13.79 1.83 7.20
C LYS A 126 12.42 1.21 6.86
N LYS A 127 11.37 1.54 7.63
CA LYS A 127 10.01 1.05 7.42
C LYS A 127 9.17 2.05 6.60
N PRO A 128 8.20 1.57 5.81
CA PRO A 128 7.29 2.44 5.07
C PRO A 128 6.35 3.18 6.04
N LEU A 129 6.27 4.49 5.88
CA LEU A 129 5.35 5.38 6.62
C LEU A 129 4.15 5.79 5.76
N PHE A 130 4.31 5.72 4.43
CA PHE A 130 3.26 6.06 3.48
C PHE A 130 3.47 5.32 2.16
N LEU A 131 2.36 4.86 1.55
CA LEU A 131 2.33 4.34 0.19
C LEU A 131 1.15 4.97 -0.56
N GLY A 132 1.43 5.63 -1.68
CA GLY A 132 0.43 6.23 -2.55
C GLY A 132 0.54 5.68 -3.97
N ALA A 133 -0.59 5.25 -4.55
CA ALA A 133 -0.68 4.84 -5.95
C ALA A 133 -1.69 5.73 -6.69
N CYS A 134 -1.30 6.25 -7.85
CA CYS A 134 -2.16 7.00 -8.75
C CYS A 134 -2.50 6.12 -9.96
N PHE A 135 -3.77 6.15 -10.37
CA PHE A 135 -4.25 5.58 -11.64
C PHE A 135 -5.11 6.65 -12.31
N THR A 136 -4.47 7.51 -13.11
CA THR A 136 -5.00 8.64 -13.91
C THR A 136 -4.60 10.04 -13.41
N THR A 137 -3.99 10.77 -14.35
CA THR A 137 -3.33 12.10 -14.36
C THR A 137 -3.51 13.06 -13.17
N LYS A 138 -2.35 13.56 -12.69
CA LYS A 138 -2.09 14.85 -12.01
C LYS A 138 -2.62 15.07 -10.59
N ARG A 139 -2.50 14.11 -9.66
CA ARG A 139 -2.99 14.33 -8.29
C ARG A 139 -2.14 13.82 -7.13
N ILE A 140 -0.80 13.82 -7.24
CA ILE A 140 0.05 13.53 -6.07
C ILE A 140 0.49 14.84 -5.38
N PHE A 141 1.14 15.78 -6.08
CA PHE A 141 1.67 16.98 -5.41
C PHE A 141 0.62 18.02 -4.97
N HIS A 142 -0.43 18.25 -5.77
CA HIS A 142 -1.42 19.28 -5.45
C HIS A 142 -2.41 18.86 -4.35
N GLN A 143 -2.69 17.56 -4.22
CA GLN A 143 -3.55 17.05 -3.14
C GLN A 143 -2.73 16.75 -1.87
N ASN A 144 -1.44 16.38 -1.99
CA ASN A 144 -0.59 16.15 -0.82
C ASN A 144 -0.29 17.43 -0.04
N HIS A 145 -0.18 18.62 -0.68
CA HIS A 145 -0.03 19.85 0.10
C HIS A 145 -1.27 20.12 0.98
N MET A 146 -2.47 19.82 0.48
CA MET A 146 -3.71 20.03 1.25
C MET A 146 -4.04 18.89 2.20
N ASN A 147 -3.73 17.63 1.86
CA ASN A 147 -4.02 16.47 2.69
C ASN A 147 -2.94 16.17 3.73
N VAL A 148 -1.65 16.41 3.46
CA VAL A 148 -0.60 16.32 4.49
C VAL A 148 -0.82 17.43 5.53
N LEU A 149 -1.17 18.65 5.09
CA LEU A 149 -1.60 19.69 6.02
C LEU A 149 -2.89 19.31 6.75
N ARG A 150 -3.89 18.67 6.11
CA ARG A 150 -5.12 18.24 6.79
C ARG A 150 -4.92 17.09 7.77
N THR A 151 -4.18 16.03 7.43
CA THR A 151 -3.90 14.94 8.37
C THR A 151 -2.98 15.41 9.50
N LEU A 152 -2.02 16.29 9.24
CA LEU A 152 -1.21 16.90 10.30
C LEU A 152 -2.03 17.89 11.18
N VAL A 153 -3.05 18.55 10.63
CA VAL A 153 -3.99 19.42 11.37
C VAL A 153 -5.05 18.62 12.14
N ASP A 154 -5.57 17.52 11.60
CA ASP A 154 -6.48 16.60 12.32
C ASP A 154 -5.74 15.84 13.42
N HIS A 155 -4.49 15.44 13.19
CA HIS A 155 -3.62 14.95 14.26
C HIS A 155 -3.31 16.03 15.30
N ARG A 156 -3.27 17.32 14.94
CA ARG A 156 -3.13 18.42 15.91
C ARG A 156 -4.35 18.57 16.83
N GLN A 157 -5.56 18.26 16.35
CA GLN A 157 -6.78 18.26 17.20
C GLN A 157 -6.89 17.04 18.11
N LEU A 158 -6.34 15.89 17.71
CA LEU A 158 -6.28 14.70 18.56
C LEU A 158 -5.30 14.86 19.74
N TRP A 159 -4.27 15.71 19.60
CA TRP A 159 -3.28 16.00 20.65
C TRP A 159 -3.71 17.11 21.63
N SER A 160 -4.78 17.87 21.35
CA SER A 160 -5.25 18.95 22.24
C SER A 160 -6.37 18.54 23.21
N LYS A 161 -6.80 17.26 23.22
CA LYS A 161 -7.92 16.77 24.05
C LYS A 161 -7.52 15.74 25.11
N THR A 162 -6.22 15.54 25.32
CA THR A 162 -5.69 14.62 26.33
C THR A 162 -4.82 15.32 27.38
N SER A 163 -5.18 16.56 27.73
CA SER A 163 -4.75 17.23 28.95
C SER A 163 -5.86 17.22 29.99
#